data_AF-E3FKR1-F1
#
_entry.id   AF-E3FKR1-F1
#
_cell.length_a   1.000
_cell.length_b   1.000
_cell.length_c   1.000
_cell.angle_alpha   90.00
_cell.angle_beta   90.00
_cell.angle_gamma   90.00
#
_symmetry.space_group_name_H-M   'P 1'
#
loop_
_entity.id
_entity.type
_entity.pdbx_description
1 polymer ?
#
loop_
_entity_poly.entity_id
_entity_poly.type
_entity_poly.pdbx_seq_one_letter_code
_entity_poly.pdbx_strand_id
1 'polypeptide(L)'
;MLMGGSVQGHFAQCTGLRSRVEVIPLREQGRTVVRKLSGPLGSGSVSLNYGLSTSSELWDWFLASMEGHGQSKTVSILMLGVDGITEVFRYELLECWLRDWECAAVDARRQQAALSRLVLSFEAIRRG
;
A
#
# COMPACT_ATOMS: atom_id res chain seq x y z
N MET A 1 6.19 5.95 5.93
CA MET A 1 6.26 4.55 5.48
C MET A 1 7.58 3.97 5.93
N LEU A 2 7.58 2.76 6.49
CA LEU A 2 8.79 2.04 6.84
C LEU A 2 8.97 0.83 5.92
N MET A 3 10.22 0.51 5.60
CA MET A 3 10.65 -0.77 5.02
C MET A 3 11.87 -1.25 5.79
N GLY A 4 11.88 -2.52 6.22
CA GLY A 4 13.00 -3.07 6.99
C GLY A 4 13.29 -2.33 8.31
N GLY A 5 12.30 -1.63 8.89
CA GLY A 5 12.47 -0.82 10.10
C GLY A 5 12.96 0.61 9.89
N SER A 6 13.36 0.97 8.66
CA SER A 6 13.85 2.32 8.31
C SER A 6 12.77 3.18 7.67
N VAL A 7 12.77 4.49 7.96
CA VAL A 7 11.84 5.46 7.36
C VAL A 7 12.21 5.70 5.92
N GLN A 8 11.26 5.42 5.02
CA GLN A 8 11.45 5.55 3.57
C GLN A 8 10.82 6.82 2.99
N GLY A 9 9.91 7.43 3.73
CA GLY A 9 9.28 8.67 3.34
C GLY A 9 8.00 8.96 4.09
N HIS A 10 7.59 10.23 4.01
CA HIS A 10 6.31 10.72 4.49
C HIS A 10 5.40 10.95 3.28
N PHE A 11 4.11 10.71 3.44
CA PHE A 11 3.12 10.90 2.38
C PHE A 11 2.04 11.87 2.87
N ALA A 12 1.52 12.68 1.95
CA ALA A 12 0.43 13.62 2.24
C ALA A 12 -0.92 12.91 2.22
N GLN A 13 -1.05 11.82 1.44
CA GLN A 13 -2.31 11.11 1.29
C GLN A 13 -2.07 9.61 1.14
N CYS A 14 -2.90 8.80 1.83
CA CYS A 14 -2.98 7.36 1.69
C CYS A 14 -4.43 7.00 1.34
N THR A 15 -4.63 6.28 0.23
CA THR A 15 -5.95 5.92 -0.28
C THR A 15 -5.98 4.48 -0.75
N GLY A 16 -7.19 3.90 -0.80
CA GLY A 16 -7.39 2.56 -1.33
C GLY A 16 -7.00 1.42 -0.39
N LEU A 17 -6.33 1.71 0.73
CA LEU A 17 -5.91 0.73 1.73
C LEU A 17 -7.10 -0.12 2.20
N ARG A 18 -7.20 -1.34 1.66
CA ARG A 18 -8.28 -2.29 1.97
C ARG A 18 -7.81 -3.71 1.75
N SER A 19 -8.40 -4.64 2.49
CA SER A 19 -8.36 -6.07 2.19
C SER A 19 -9.79 -6.60 2.13
N ARG A 20 -10.03 -7.59 1.28
CA ARG A 20 -11.36 -8.19 1.07
C ARG A 20 -11.23 -9.70 1.08
N VAL A 21 -12.06 -10.34 1.90
CA VAL A 21 -12.31 -11.78 1.82
C VAL A 21 -13.43 -11.99 0.82
N GLU A 22 -13.20 -12.79 -0.21
CA GLU A 22 -14.26 -13.15 -1.16
C GLU A 22 -15.33 -14.01 -0.48
N VAL A 23 -16.57 -13.92 -0.94
CA VAL A 23 -17.67 -14.71 -0.38
C VAL A 23 -18.28 -15.56 -1.47
N ILE A 24 -18.20 -16.89 -1.31
CA ILE A 24 -18.73 -17.86 -2.25
C ILE A 24 -20.13 -18.28 -1.79
N PRO A 25 -21.20 -18.01 -2.57
CA PRO A 25 -22.54 -18.44 -2.23
C PRO A 25 -22.71 -19.95 -2.51
N LEU A 26 -23.09 -20.72 -1.49
CA LEU A 26 -23.39 -22.14 -1.61
C LEU A 26 -24.90 -22.36 -1.54
N ARG A 27 -25.48 -22.88 -2.63
CA ARG A 27 -26.88 -23.31 -2.70
C ARG A 27 -26.96 -24.82 -2.51
N GLU A 28 -27.72 -25.25 -1.52
CA GLU A 28 -28.01 -26.67 -1.28
C GLU A 28 -29.45 -26.98 -1.68
N GLN A 29 -29.67 -28.11 -2.36
CA GLN A 29 -31.04 -28.54 -2.68
C GLN A 29 -31.82 -28.84 -1.38
N GLY A 30 -33.08 -28.40 -1.33
CA GLY A 30 -33.94 -28.55 -0.15
C GLY A 30 -33.81 -27.44 0.90
N ARG A 31 -32.97 -26.42 0.68
CA ARG A 31 -32.87 -25.23 1.54
C ARG A 31 -33.23 -23.96 0.78
N THR A 32 -34.07 -23.14 1.40
CA THR A 32 -34.44 -21.81 0.88
C THR A 32 -33.37 -20.74 1.14
N VAL A 33 -32.49 -20.97 2.14
CA VAL A 33 -31.43 -20.02 2.54
C VAL A 33 -30.10 -20.39 1.89
N VAL A 34 -29.45 -19.41 1.26
CA VAL A 34 -28.10 -19.54 0.66
C VAL A 34 -27.04 -19.41 1.75
N ARG A 35 -26.15 -20.40 1.87
CA ARG A 35 -25.00 -20.31 2.78
C ARG A 35 -23.86 -19.53 2.13
N LYS A 36 -23.00 -18.95 2.97
CA LYS A 36 -21.82 -18.19 2.54
C LYS A 36 -20.57 -18.92 3.00
N LEU A 37 -19.65 -19.19 2.09
CA LEU A 37 -18.32 -19.71 2.39
C LEU A 37 -17.29 -18.59 2.21
N SER A 38 -16.25 -18.59 3.05
CA SER A 38 -15.10 -17.72 2.86
C SER A 38 -14.30 -18.20 1.65
N GLY A 39 -14.19 -17.35 0.65
CA GLY A 39 -13.31 -17.53 -0.49
C GLY A 39 -11.88 -17.08 -0.19
N PRO A 40 -11.01 -17.06 -1.22
CA PRO A 40 -9.63 -16.59 -1.08
C PRO A 40 -9.57 -15.12 -0.65
N LEU A 41 -8.44 -14.75 -0.06
CA LEU A 41 -8.11 -13.36 0.21
C LEU A 41 -7.84 -12.66 -1.13
N GLY A 42 -8.60 -11.60 -1.42
CA GLY A 42 -8.31 -10.74 -2.55
C GLY A 42 -7.06 -9.91 -2.25
N SER A 43 -6.17 -9.77 -3.24
CA SER A 43 -5.02 -8.88 -3.14
C SER A 43 -5.49 -7.44 -2.90
N GLY A 44 -4.83 -6.78 -1.96
CA GLY A 44 -5.09 -5.39 -1.61
C GLY A 44 -4.12 -4.47 -2.35
N SER A 45 -4.53 -3.22 -2.54
CA SER A 45 -3.62 -2.17 -3.02
C SER A 45 -3.79 -0.90 -2.20
N VAL A 46 -2.74 -0.08 -2.20
CA VAL A 46 -2.74 1.23 -1.57
C VAL A 46 -2.02 2.22 -2.47
N SER A 47 -2.62 3.39 -2.63
CA SER A 47 -2.03 4.53 -3.33
C SER A 47 -1.55 5.56 -2.31
N LEU A 48 -0.27 5.92 -2.39
CA LEU A 48 0.37 6.93 -1.56
C LEU A 48 0.74 8.13 -2.44
N ASN A 49 0.23 9.31 -2.11
CA ASN A 49 0.72 10.56 -2.70
C ASN A 49 1.76 11.14 -1.74
N TYR A 50 3.01 11.25 -2.20
CA TYR A 50 4.15 11.61 -1.37
C TYR A 50 4.94 12.74 -2.05
N GLY A 51 5.56 13.60 -1.24
CA GLY A 51 6.49 14.60 -1.74
C GLY A 51 7.80 13.94 -2.15
N LEU A 52 8.69 14.68 -2.82
CA LEU A 52 10.03 14.19 -3.15
C LEU A 52 10.71 13.62 -1.89
N SER A 53 10.82 12.29 -1.81
CA SER A 53 11.56 11.61 -0.75
C SER A 53 13.03 11.57 -1.12
N THR A 54 13.91 11.67 -0.14
CA THR A 54 15.36 11.52 -0.33
C THR A 54 15.81 10.06 -0.34
N SER A 55 14.92 9.09 -0.07
CA SER A 55 15.28 7.68 -0.06
C SER A 55 15.37 7.12 -1.48
N SER A 56 16.59 6.69 -1.88
CA SER A 56 16.79 5.93 -3.12
C SER A 56 16.20 4.53 -3.03
N GLU A 57 16.01 3.96 -1.83
CA GLU A 57 15.63 2.56 -1.65
C GLU A 57 14.27 2.23 -2.30
N LEU A 58 13.31 3.16 -2.24
CA LEU A 58 12.02 3.00 -2.92
C LEU A 58 12.17 2.96 -4.44
N TRP A 59 13.06 3.81 -4.98
CA TRP A 59 13.35 3.87 -6.40
C TRP A 59 14.15 2.65 -6.86
N ASP A 60 15.15 2.22 -6.09
CA ASP A 60 15.94 1.03 -6.36
C ASP A 60 15.07 -0.23 -6.33
N TRP A 61 14.11 -0.28 -5.40
CA TRP A 61 13.12 -1.36 -5.35
C TRP A 61 12.19 -1.35 -6.56
N PHE A 62 11.78 -0.17 -7.03
CA PHE A 62 11.01 -0.04 -8.25
C PHE A 62 11.82 -0.52 -9.47
N LEU A 63 13.06 -0.07 -9.59
CA LEU A 63 13.97 -0.42 -10.67
C LEU A 63 14.20 -1.94 -10.72
N ALA A 64 14.48 -2.57 -9.58
CA ALA A 64 14.62 -4.02 -9.50
C ALA A 64 13.35 -4.75 -9.97
N SER A 65 12.18 -4.23 -9.63
CA SER A 65 10.89 -4.78 -10.08
C SER A 65 10.70 -4.63 -11.58
N MET A 66 11.10 -3.49 -12.17
CA MET A 66 11.07 -3.27 -13.62
C MET A 66 12.03 -4.21 -14.37
N GLU A 67 13.18 -4.51 -13.78
CA GLU A 67 14.20 -5.41 -14.34
C GLU A 67 13.88 -6.90 -14.14
N GLY A 68 12.79 -7.23 -13.45
CA GLY A 68 12.28 -8.60 -13.28
C GLY A 68 12.94 -9.40 -12.15
N HIS A 69 13.77 -8.76 -11.31
CA HIS A 69 14.38 -9.37 -10.12
C HIS A 69 13.93 -8.73 -8.81
N GLY A 70 12.87 -7.92 -8.86
CA GLY A 70 12.22 -7.34 -7.70
C GLY A 70 11.77 -8.42 -6.71
N GLN A 71 11.91 -8.12 -5.44
CA GLN A 71 11.47 -8.97 -4.35
C GLN A 71 10.31 -8.31 -3.62
N SER A 72 9.37 -9.12 -3.13
CA SER A 72 8.35 -8.64 -2.21
C SER A 72 9.01 -8.13 -0.93
N LYS A 73 8.40 -7.11 -0.32
CA LYS A 73 8.85 -6.53 0.95
C LYS A 73 7.70 -6.44 1.93
N THR A 74 8.01 -6.46 3.23
CA THR A 74 7.05 -6.04 4.24
C THR A 74 7.14 -4.52 4.40
N VAL A 75 5.99 -3.85 4.28
CA VAL A 75 5.87 -2.39 4.34
C VAL A 75 5.00 -2.01 5.54
N SER A 76 5.45 -1.06 6.35
CA SER A 76 4.61 -0.50 7.41
C SER A 76 4.12 0.91 7.07
N ILE A 77 2.82 1.12 7.17
CA ILE A 77 2.18 2.43 7.10
C ILE A 77 1.83 2.86 8.52
N LEU A 78 2.46 3.95 8.97
CA LEU A 78 2.29 4.48 10.32
C LEU A 78 1.43 5.74 10.26
N MET A 79 0.51 5.85 11.20
CA MET A 79 -0.17 7.09 11.55
C MET A 79 0.52 7.66 12.78
N LEU A 80 0.99 8.90 12.66
CA LEU A 80 1.68 9.61 13.72
C LEU A 80 0.69 10.52 14.45
N GLY A 81 0.96 10.78 15.72
CA GLY A 81 0.25 11.73 16.54
C GLY A 81 0.48 13.16 16.08
N VAL A 82 -0.17 14.11 16.75
CA VAL A 82 -0.06 15.55 16.44
C VAL A 82 1.38 16.06 16.59
N ASP A 83 2.18 15.40 17.44
CA ASP A 83 3.60 15.67 17.62
C ASP A 83 4.48 15.24 16.44
N GLY A 84 3.93 14.49 15.48
CA GLY A 84 4.64 13.97 14.32
C GLY A 84 5.65 12.88 14.63
N ILE A 85 5.67 12.33 15.86
CA ILE A 85 6.66 11.36 16.31
C ILE A 85 5.98 10.15 16.96
N THR A 86 4.99 10.37 17.81
CA THR A 86 4.30 9.28 18.52
C THR A 86 3.53 8.44 17.52
N GLU A 87 3.83 7.14 17.46
CA GLU A 87 3.06 6.21 16.65
C GLU A 87 1.69 5.97 17.31
N VAL A 88 0.63 6.33 16.60
CA VAL A 88 -0.76 6.12 17.04
C VAL A 88 -1.34 4.84 16.45
N PHE A 89 -0.90 4.48 15.24
CA PHE A 89 -1.43 3.33 14.53
C PHE A 89 -0.42 2.79 13.52
N ARG A 90 -0.42 1.47 13.32
CA ARG A 90 0.38 0.80 12.29
C ARG A 90 -0.43 -0.22 11.51
N TYR A 91 -0.28 -0.15 10.19
CA TYR A 91 -0.66 -1.22 9.28
C TYR A 91 0.60 -1.86 8.70
N GLU A 92 0.66 -3.17 8.72
CA GLU A 92 1.73 -3.95 8.09
C GLU A 92 1.18 -4.62 6.83
N LEU A 93 1.80 -4.33 5.69
CA LEU A 93 1.50 -4.91 4.39
C LEU A 93 2.52 -6.00 4.11
N LEU A 94 2.04 -7.23 3.98
CA LEU A 94 2.85 -8.42 3.76
C LEU A 94 2.89 -8.77 2.28
N GLU A 95 4.02 -9.31 1.84
CA GLU A 95 4.27 -9.65 0.44
C GLU A 95 3.92 -8.47 -0.49
N CYS A 96 4.41 -7.28 -0.11
CA CYS A 96 4.11 -6.06 -0.82
C CYS A 96 5.00 -5.94 -2.05
N TRP A 97 4.43 -5.47 -3.16
CA TRP A 97 5.06 -5.21 -4.43
C TRP A 97 4.81 -3.77 -4.85
N LEU A 98 5.81 -3.15 -5.46
CA LEU A 98 5.65 -1.86 -6.08
C LEU A 98 5.04 -2.03 -7.48
N ARG A 99 3.87 -1.45 -7.69
CA ARG A 99 3.07 -1.63 -8.92
C ARG A 99 3.16 -0.48 -9.89
N ASP A 100 3.20 0.74 -9.36
CA ASP A 100 3.15 1.96 -10.17
C ASP A 100 3.90 3.09 -9.48
N TRP A 101 4.55 3.92 -10.28
CA TRP A 101 5.28 5.11 -9.86
C TRP A 101 5.03 6.23 -10.86
N GLU A 102 4.24 7.22 -10.44
CA GLU A 102 4.00 8.44 -11.21
C GLU A 102 4.85 9.56 -10.61
N CYS A 103 5.76 10.10 -11.42
CA CYS A 103 6.54 11.27 -11.03
C CYS A 103 5.65 12.51 -10.95
N ALA A 104 5.94 13.39 -9.99
CA ALA A 104 5.26 14.67 -9.87
C ALA A 104 5.37 15.49 -11.16
N ALA A 105 4.26 16.11 -11.57
CA ALA A 105 4.28 17.06 -12.67
C ALA A 105 5.12 18.28 -12.27
N VAL A 106 6.20 18.53 -13.01
CA VAL A 106 7.06 19.70 -12.80
C VAL A 106 6.55 20.83 -13.68
N ASP A 107 5.86 21.80 -13.07
CA ASP A 107 5.39 23.00 -13.74
C ASP A 107 5.92 24.23 -13.00
N ALA A 108 6.90 24.90 -13.61
CA ALA A 108 7.56 26.09 -13.04
C ALA A 108 6.62 27.29 -12.82
N ARG A 109 5.40 27.27 -13.38
CA ARG A 109 4.40 28.34 -13.23
C ARG A 109 3.38 28.05 -12.13
N ARG A 110 3.25 26.78 -11.70
CA ARG A 110 2.32 26.38 -10.64
C ARG A 110 3.00 26.45 -9.29
N GLN A 111 2.38 27.17 -8.35
CA GLN A 111 2.80 27.27 -6.95
C GLN A 111 2.31 26.09 -6.07
N GLN A 112 1.96 24.95 -6.67
CA GLN A 112 1.51 23.78 -5.92
C GLN A 112 2.68 22.83 -5.65
N ALA A 113 2.66 22.18 -4.48
CA ALA A 113 3.65 21.17 -4.15
C ALA A 113 3.59 20.02 -5.17
N ALA A 114 4.72 19.74 -5.80
CA ALA A 114 4.88 18.63 -6.72
C ALA A 114 4.84 17.32 -5.91
N LEU A 115 3.74 16.57 -6.01
CA LEU A 115 3.57 15.27 -5.36
C LEU A 115 3.68 14.16 -6.39
N SER A 116 4.48 13.15 -6.08
CA SER A 116 4.54 11.89 -6.83
C SER A 116 3.52 10.91 -6.25
N ARG A 117 3.09 9.95 -7.07
CA ARG A 117 2.16 8.90 -6.66
C ARG A 117 2.85 7.54 -6.74
N LEU A 118 2.68 6.76 -5.69
CA LEU A 118 3.17 5.38 -5.58
C LEU A 118 2.00 4.45 -5.35
N VAL A 119 1.93 3.35 -6.10
CA VAL A 119 0.95 2.29 -5.89
C VAL A 119 1.65 1.03 -5.44
N LEU A 120 1.19 0.50 -4.31
CA LEU A 120 1.65 -0.76 -3.74
C LEU A 120 0.52 -1.79 -3.82
N SER A 121 0.87 -3.04 -4.13
CA SER A 121 -0.03 -4.20 -4.04
C SER A 121 0.51 -5.17 -3.00
N PHE A 122 -0.35 -5.71 -2.16
CA PHE A 122 0.04 -6.60 -1.07
C PHE A 122 -0.92 -7.79 -0.96
N GLU A 123 -0.44 -8.90 -0.41
CA GLU A 123 -1.25 -10.11 -0.26
C GLU A 123 -2.07 -10.11 1.03
N ALA A 124 -1.50 -9.57 2.10
CA ALA A 124 -2.17 -9.49 3.39
C ALA A 124 -1.87 -8.18 4.12
N ILE A 125 -2.82 -7.76 4.95
CA ILE A 125 -2.69 -6.61 5.84
C ILE A 125 -2.88 -7.07 7.29
N ARG A 126 -2.00 -6.60 8.18
CA ARG A 126 -2.15 -6.77 9.62
C ARG A 126 -2.21 -5.41 10.28
N ARG A 127 -2.93 -5.36 11.41
CA ARG A 127 -2.91 -4.22 12.32
C ARG A 127 -1.93 -4.54 13.43
N GLY A 128 -0.97 -3.64 13.64
CA GLY A 128 -0.06 -3.65 14.78
C GLY A 128 -0.73 -3.10 16.04
#